data_AF-A0AB37EBH1-F1
#
_entry.id   AF-A0AB37EBH1-F1
#
_cell.length_a   1.000
_cell.length_b   1.000
_cell.length_c   1.000
_cell.angle_alpha   90.00
_cell.angle_beta   90.00
_cell.angle_gamma   90.00
#
_symmetry.space_group_name_H-M   'P 1'
#
loop_
_entity.id
_entity.type
_entity.pdbx_description
1 polymer ?
#
loop_
_entity_poly.entity_id
_entity_poly.type
_entity_poly.pdbx_seq_one_letter_code
_entity_poly.pdbx_strand_id
1 'polypeptide(L)'
;MTPTAFVDALQSASLPNVFNPWRDQCAVCDRADAPSLRRENLRLFLERAVEVDGATLWIGRDLGYRGGRRTGVPLTDEVHLASASALMGDIALVRATEGPVMAERTAAVVWSVLRRVQRPTMLWNVFPFHPHLAQDPMSNRPHTRAERDATWPLLEALIEMVQPARIVAIGRDASQALTNLGVASDAVRHPSYGGQAEFVAGMHALYEVADAQLSFAGLEPPSALN
;
A
#
# COMPACT_ATOMS: atom_id res chain seq x y z
N MET A 1 -13.18 -7.09 14.98
CA MET A 1 -12.40 -5.94 15.53
C MET A 1 -12.87 -4.66 14.84
N THR A 2 -12.87 -3.49 15.48
CA THR A 2 -13.20 -2.20 14.81
C THR A 2 -11.94 -1.54 14.23
N PRO A 3 -12.06 -0.63 13.23
CA PRO A 3 -10.92 0.12 12.70
C PRO A 3 -10.08 0.82 13.79
N THR A 4 -10.72 1.46 14.76
CA THR A 4 -10.04 2.10 15.90
C THR A 4 -9.26 1.08 16.74
N ALA A 5 -9.91 -0.03 17.13
CA ALA A 5 -9.25 -1.07 17.93
C ALA A 5 -8.07 -1.72 17.18
N PHE A 6 -8.18 -1.83 15.86
CA PHE A 6 -7.10 -2.32 14.99
C PHE A 6 -5.90 -1.38 14.97
N VAL A 7 -6.15 -0.08 14.79
CA VAL A 7 -5.10 0.95 14.84
C VAL A 7 -4.45 1.01 16.22
N ASP A 8 -5.24 0.83 17.29
CA ASP A 8 -4.72 0.75 18.67
C ASP A 8 -3.79 -0.45 18.89
N ALA A 9 -4.18 -1.63 18.38
CA ALA A 9 -3.32 -2.81 18.41
C ALA A 9 -2.00 -2.56 17.63
N LEU A 10 -2.08 -1.96 16.43
CA LEU A 10 -0.91 -1.64 15.61
C LEU A 10 0.06 -0.69 16.30
N GLN A 11 -0.42 0.41 16.90
CA GLN A 11 0.47 1.38 17.55
C GLN A 11 1.16 0.81 18.80
N SER A 12 0.62 -0.24 19.40
CA SER A 12 1.24 -0.87 20.58
C SER A 12 2.48 -1.69 20.24
N ALA A 13 2.62 -2.14 18.98
CA ALA A 13 3.70 -3.00 18.54
C ALA A 13 5.05 -2.25 18.48
N SER A 14 6.10 -2.91 18.97
CA SER A 14 7.48 -2.42 18.93
C SER A 14 8.43 -3.59 18.71
N LEU A 15 9.30 -3.47 17.71
CA LEU A 15 10.28 -4.50 17.34
C LEU A 15 11.66 -3.84 17.11
N PRO A 16 12.78 -4.54 17.40
CA PRO A 16 14.11 -3.99 17.16
C PRO A 16 14.36 -3.69 15.68
N ASN A 17 14.90 -2.51 15.36
CA ASN A 17 15.24 -2.08 13.99
C ASN A 17 14.05 -2.13 13.03
N VAL A 18 12.87 -1.77 13.55
CA VAL A 18 11.62 -1.64 12.82
C VAL A 18 11.01 -0.31 13.20
N PHE A 19 10.65 0.49 12.20
CA PHE A 19 9.89 1.72 12.40
C PHE A 19 8.40 1.42 12.23
N ASN A 20 7.64 1.68 13.28
CA ASN A 20 6.18 1.59 13.30
C ASN A 20 5.58 2.97 12.99
N PRO A 21 5.00 3.20 11.79
CA PRO A 21 4.49 4.53 11.41
C PRO A 21 3.36 5.03 12.30
N TRP A 22 2.62 4.14 12.96
CA TRP A 22 1.50 4.51 13.82
C TRP A 22 1.91 4.81 15.26
N ARG A 23 3.18 4.58 15.61
CA ARG A 23 3.76 4.78 16.94
C ARG A 23 4.91 5.78 16.93
N ASP A 24 5.85 5.58 16.02
CA ASP A 24 7.15 6.21 16.03
C ASP A 24 7.16 7.50 15.21
N GLN A 25 8.01 8.43 15.63
CA GLN A 25 8.22 9.71 14.97
C GLN A 25 9.65 9.81 14.42
N CYS A 26 9.79 10.17 13.15
CA CYS A 26 11.06 10.40 12.49
C CYS A 26 11.54 11.83 12.73
N ALA A 27 12.57 12.01 13.56
CA ALA A 27 13.15 13.31 13.89
C ALA A 27 13.64 14.16 12.69
N VAL A 28 13.80 13.56 11.51
CA VAL A 28 14.34 14.23 10.31
C VAL A 28 13.24 14.81 9.41
N CYS A 29 12.09 14.14 9.33
CA CYS A 29 11.11 14.46 8.29
C CYS A 29 9.66 14.43 8.76
N ASP A 30 9.38 14.04 10.00
CA ASP A 30 8.02 14.04 10.52
C ASP A 30 7.66 15.41 11.09
N ARG A 31 6.38 15.76 10.94
CA ARG A 31 5.74 16.79 11.77
C ARG A 31 5.72 16.37 13.24
N ALA A 32 5.43 17.32 14.14
CA ALA A 32 5.29 17.04 15.58
C ALA A 32 4.20 15.99 15.90
N ASP A 33 3.11 15.98 15.14
CA ASP A 33 1.91 15.15 15.31
C ASP A 33 1.85 13.95 14.34
N ALA A 34 2.96 13.63 13.66
CA ALA A 34 2.98 12.69 12.55
C ALA A 34 2.42 11.28 12.85
N PRO A 35 2.72 10.63 14.00
CA PRO A 35 2.12 9.33 14.31
C PRO A 35 0.60 9.41 14.41
N SER A 36 0.07 10.48 15.01
CA SER A 36 -1.37 10.72 15.14
C SER A 36 -2.04 10.90 13.78
N LEU A 37 -1.41 11.68 12.88
CA LEU A 37 -1.91 11.86 11.51
C LEU A 37 -1.93 10.55 10.73
N ARG A 38 -0.89 9.72 10.86
CA ARG A 38 -0.83 8.41 10.19
C ARG A 38 -1.86 7.43 10.75
N ARG A 39 -2.14 7.47 12.06
CA ARG A 39 -3.24 6.69 12.68
C ARG A 39 -4.59 7.12 12.13
N GLU A 40 -4.82 8.42 12.02
CA GLU A 40 -6.07 8.96 11.47
C GLU A 40 -6.25 8.60 10.00
N ASN A 41 -5.20 8.75 9.19
CA ASN A 41 -5.21 8.32 7.79
C ASN A 41 -5.59 6.84 7.66
N LEU A 42 -4.94 5.96 8.44
CA LEU A 42 -5.23 4.54 8.40
C LEU A 42 -6.66 4.24 8.89
N ARG A 43 -7.12 4.88 9.96
CA ARG A 43 -8.48 4.71 10.49
C ARG A 43 -9.52 5.02 9.42
N LEU A 44 -9.42 6.18 8.77
CA LEU A 44 -10.32 6.59 7.69
C LEU A 44 -10.28 5.61 6.50
N PHE A 45 -9.08 5.15 6.14
CA PHE A 45 -8.89 4.19 5.05
C PHE A 45 -9.54 2.83 5.35
N LEU A 46 -9.43 2.36 6.60
CA LEU A 46 -10.05 1.12 7.09
C LEU A 46 -11.57 1.24 7.21
N GLU A 47 -12.08 2.32 7.78
CA GLU A 47 -13.53 2.57 7.91
C GLU A 47 -14.19 2.51 6.54
N ARG A 48 -13.60 3.19 5.56
CA ARG A 48 -14.11 3.15 4.21
C ARG A 48 -14.03 1.76 3.58
N ALA A 49 -12.96 1.00 3.83
CA ALA A 49 -12.83 -0.35 3.32
C ALA A 49 -13.89 -1.31 3.91
N VAL A 50 -14.28 -1.12 5.17
CA VAL A 50 -15.34 -1.90 5.85
C VAL A 50 -16.74 -1.51 5.37
N GLU A 51 -16.97 -0.23 5.07
CA GLU A 51 -18.27 0.28 4.63
C GLU A 51 -18.61 -0.07 3.17
N VAL A 52 -17.60 -0.26 2.33
CA VAL A 52 -17.79 -0.49 0.90
C VAL A 52 -18.03 -1.97 0.61
N ASP A 53 -19.17 -2.26 -0.04
CA ASP A 53 -19.40 -3.57 -0.61
C ASP A 53 -18.43 -3.86 -1.77
N GLY A 54 -17.90 -5.07 -1.80
CA GLY A 54 -16.96 -5.52 -2.84
C GLY A 54 -15.55 -4.93 -2.74
N ALA A 55 -15.15 -4.35 -1.59
CA ALA A 55 -13.79 -3.89 -1.38
C ALA A 55 -12.77 -5.03 -1.63
N THR A 56 -11.69 -4.73 -2.34
CA THR A 56 -10.59 -5.69 -2.56
C THR A 56 -9.40 -5.38 -1.66
N LEU A 57 -8.54 -6.36 -1.39
CA LEU A 57 -7.37 -6.22 -0.53
C LEU A 57 -6.11 -6.60 -1.29
N TRP A 58 -5.19 -5.66 -1.51
CA TRP A 58 -3.89 -5.92 -2.12
C TRP A 58 -2.81 -5.94 -1.05
N ILE A 59 -2.03 -7.01 -1.04
CA ILE A 59 -1.08 -7.29 0.04
C ILE A 59 0.33 -7.37 -0.54
N GLY A 60 1.16 -6.39 -0.16
CA GLY A 60 2.60 -6.36 -0.41
C GLY A 60 3.42 -7.04 0.69
N ARG A 61 4.74 -6.83 0.67
CA ARG A 61 5.68 -7.47 1.58
C ARG A 61 5.83 -6.74 2.92
N ASP A 62 6.47 -5.58 2.89
CA ASP A 62 6.72 -4.69 4.03
C ASP A 62 6.69 -3.22 3.57
N LEU A 63 6.57 -2.28 4.51
CA LEU A 63 6.61 -0.86 4.17
C LEU A 63 8.03 -0.46 3.75
N GLY A 64 8.13 0.41 2.74
CA GLY A 64 9.38 1.07 2.38
C GLY A 64 9.54 2.45 3.03
N TYR A 65 10.78 2.89 3.24
CA TYR A 65 11.05 4.17 3.93
C TYR A 65 10.51 5.42 3.21
N ARG A 66 10.24 5.33 1.90
CA ARG A 66 9.70 6.40 1.04
C ARG A 66 8.19 6.36 0.84
N GLY A 67 7.56 5.23 1.12
CA GLY A 67 6.14 4.99 0.90
C GLY A 67 5.35 5.03 2.20
N GLY A 68 4.68 3.91 2.51
CA GLY A 68 3.73 3.81 3.63
C GLY A 68 4.31 4.13 5.01
N ARG A 69 5.64 4.06 5.20
CA ARG A 69 6.30 4.59 6.40
C ARG A 69 5.93 6.06 6.65
N ARG A 70 5.91 6.87 5.59
CA ARG A 70 5.72 8.32 5.65
C ARG A 70 4.24 8.71 5.68
N THR A 71 3.41 7.98 4.94
CA THR A 71 2.00 8.31 4.75
C THR A 71 1.07 7.64 5.76
N GLY A 72 1.49 6.52 6.37
CA GLY A 72 0.64 5.66 7.17
C GLY A 72 -0.32 4.79 6.33
N VAL A 73 -0.28 4.92 5.00
CA VAL A 73 -1.09 4.15 4.06
C VAL A 73 -0.18 3.19 3.29
N PRO A 74 -0.34 1.87 3.42
CA PRO A 74 0.47 0.88 2.72
C PRO A 74 0.48 1.07 1.20
N LEU A 75 1.60 0.70 0.56
CA LEU A 75 1.81 0.80 -0.89
C LEU A 75 1.55 2.20 -1.49
N THR A 76 1.58 3.24 -0.64
CA THR A 76 1.23 4.62 -1.02
C THR A 76 2.32 5.58 -0.56
N ASP A 77 2.90 6.29 -1.51
CA ASP A 77 3.85 7.38 -1.27
C ASP A 77 3.12 8.74 -1.19
N GLU A 78 3.86 9.81 -0.93
CA GLU A 78 3.26 11.14 -0.77
C GLU A 78 2.72 11.71 -2.08
N VAL A 79 3.25 11.27 -3.23
CA VAL A 79 2.75 11.65 -4.56
C VAL A 79 1.33 11.12 -4.77
N HIS A 80 1.05 9.91 -4.30
CA HIS A 80 -0.23 9.24 -4.51
C HIS A 80 -1.23 9.38 -3.36
N LEU A 81 -0.90 10.13 -2.30
CA LEU A 81 -1.78 10.28 -1.13
C LEU A 81 -3.16 10.87 -1.49
N ALA A 82 -3.19 11.87 -2.39
CA ALA A 82 -4.45 12.43 -2.90
C ALA A 82 -5.22 11.43 -3.78
N SER A 83 -4.52 10.58 -4.55
CA SER A 83 -5.17 9.50 -5.30
C SER A 83 -5.77 8.45 -4.38
N ALA A 84 -5.14 8.16 -3.24
CA ALA A 84 -5.68 7.28 -2.21
C ALA A 84 -6.92 7.83 -1.54
N SER A 85 -6.94 9.13 -1.26
CA SER A 85 -8.13 9.85 -0.81
C SER A 85 -9.29 9.66 -1.78
N ALA A 86 -9.08 9.99 -3.07
CA ALA A 86 -10.11 9.90 -4.10
C ALA A 86 -10.61 8.46 -4.35
N LEU A 87 -9.71 7.47 -4.40
CA LEU A 87 -10.06 6.05 -4.60
C LEU A 87 -11.04 5.54 -3.51
N MET A 88 -10.88 6.08 -2.30
CA MET A 88 -11.70 5.74 -1.14
C MET A 88 -12.83 6.78 -0.94
N GLY A 89 -13.25 7.48 -1.99
CA GLY A 89 -14.37 8.43 -1.92
C GLY A 89 -14.07 9.67 -1.09
N ASP A 90 -12.96 10.33 -1.42
CA ASP A 90 -12.55 11.65 -0.92
C ASP A 90 -12.37 11.73 0.62
N ILE A 91 -11.89 10.64 1.23
CA ILE A 91 -11.52 10.66 2.65
C ILE A 91 -10.34 11.61 2.91
N ALA A 92 -10.36 12.30 4.05
CA ALA A 92 -9.40 13.38 4.34
C ALA A 92 -8.02 12.85 4.79
N LEU A 93 -7.21 12.37 3.84
CA LEU A 93 -5.85 11.93 4.10
C LEU A 93 -4.88 13.12 4.18
N VAL A 94 -4.07 13.16 5.23
CA VAL A 94 -3.15 14.27 5.53
C VAL A 94 -1.70 13.82 5.46
N ARG A 95 -0.85 14.66 4.87
CA ARG A 95 0.60 14.44 4.90
C ARG A 95 1.16 14.64 6.31
N ALA A 96 1.84 13.61 6.81
CA ALA A 96 2.42 13.56 8.15
C ALA A 96 3.87 14.08 8.24
N THR A 97 4.45 14.48 7.12
CA THR A 97 5.88 14.83 6.99
C THR A 97 6.09 16.28 6.55
N GLU A 98 7.29 16.77 6.79
CA GLU A 98 7.81 18.06 6.33
C GLU A 98 8.83 17.90 5.20
N GLY A 99 9.17 19.01 4.55
CA GLY A 99 10.13 19.04 3.45
C GLY A 99 9.56 18.54 2.11
N PRO A 100 10.41 18.07 1.19
CA PRO A 100 10.00 17.71 -0.17
C PRO A 100 9.10 16.47 -0.20
N VAL A 101 8.18 16.44 -1.16
CA VAL A 101 7.32 15.28 -1.44
C VAL A 101 8.18 14.11 -1.91
N MET A 102 7.95 12.93 -1.33
CA MET A 102 8.71 11.72 -1.64
C MET A 102 7.93 10.76 -2.55
N ALA A 103 8.62 10.25 -3.58
CA ALA A 103 8.10 9.23 -4.49
C ALA A 103 8.76 7.86 -4.22
N GLU A 104 7.97 6.79 -4.37
CA GLU A 104 8.41 5.40 -4.30
C GLU A 104 8.07 4.67 -5.61
N ARG A 105 9.07 3.98 -6.18
CA ARG A 105 8.92 3.29 -7.47
C ARG A 105 7.81 2.24 -7.45
N THR A 106 7.73 1.44 -6.38
CA THR A 106 6.68 0.41 -6.24
C THR A 106 5.30 1.05 -6.17
N ALA A 107 5.13 2.09 -5.35
CA ALA A 107 3.89 2.85 -5.28
C ALA A 107 3.48 3.39 -6.66
N ALA A 108 4.40 4.02 -7.40
CA ALA A 108 4.10 4.55 -8.74
C ALA A 108 3.52 3.51 -9.72
N VAL A 109 4.01 2.26 -9.67
CA VAL A 109 3.48 1.18 -10.50
C VAL A 109 2.15 0.65 -9.96
N VAL A 110 2.02 0.45 -8.64
CA VAL A 110 0.76 0.02 -8.02
C VAL A 110 -0.36 1.02 -8.34
N TRP A 111 -0.09 2.32 -8.19
CA TRP A 111 -1.04 3.38 -8.45
C TRP A 111 -1.33 3.59 -9.94
N SER A 112 -0.42 3.24 -10.85
CA SER A 112 -0.74 3.26 -12.28
C SER A 112 -1.82 2.24 -12.65
N VAL A 113 -1.82 1.08 -11.97
CA VAL A 113 -2.84 0.04 -12.12
C VAL A 113 -4.12 0.42 -11.38
N LEU A 114 -4.06 0.88 -10.13
CA LEU A 114 -5.26 1.28 -9.36
C LEU A 114 -6.09 2.34 -10.10
N ARG A 115 -5.43 3.29 -10.79
CA ARG A 115 -6.13 4.30 -11.62
C ARG A 115 -6.94 3.70 -12.77
N ARG A 116 -6.60 2.50 -13.25
CA ARG A 116 -7.34 1.78 -14.28
C ARG A 116 -8.40 0.86 -13.68
N VAL A 117 -8.08 0.22 -12.55
CA VAL A 117 -9.01 -0.67 -11.84
C VAL A 117 -10.21 0.12 -11.28
N GLN A 118 -9.98 1.31 -10.71
CA GLN A 118 -11.02 2.21 -10.19
C GLN A 118 -12.02 1.53 -9.23
N ARG A 119 -11.56 0.53 -8.48
CA ARG A 119 -12.33 -0.13 -7.44
C ARG A 119 -11.81 0.24 -6.06
N PRO A 120 -12.68 0.40 -5.06
CA PRO A 120 -12.27 0.55 -3.67
C PRO A 120 -11.36 -0.61 -3.26
N THR A 121 -10.13 -0.25 -2.88
CA THR A 121 -9.05 -1.22 -2.64
C THR A 121 -8.32 -0.87 -1.38
N MET A 122 -8.42 -1.74 -0.39
CA MET A 122 -7.55 -1.73 0.78
C MET A 122 -6.14 -2.16 0.35
N LEU A 123 -5.13 -1.41 0.77
CA LEU A 123 -3.72 -1.72 0.55
C LEU A 123 -3.11 -2.13 1.88
N TRP A 124 -2.37 -3.22 1.89
CA TRP A 124 -1.72 -3.74 3.10
C TRP A 124 -0.39 -4.45 2.81
N ASN A 125 0.28 -4.91 3.87
CA ASN A 125 1.53 -5.67 3.79
C ASN A 125 1.48 -6.86 4.75
N VAL A 126 2.09 -7.99 4.37
CA VAL A 126 2.17 -9.17 5.25
C VAL A 126 2.99 -8.92 6.52
N PHE A 127 3.96 -8.00 6.44
CA PHE A 127 4.57 -7.37 7.60
C PHE A 127 4.19 -5.88 7.59
N PRO A 128 3.44 -5.37 8.58
CA PRO A 128 2.79 -4.06 8.48
C PRO A 128 3.73 -2.87 8.70
N PHE A 129 4.98 -3.10 9.10
CA PHE A 129 5.92 -2.04 9.51
C PHE A 129 7.07 -1.86 8.52
N HIS A 130 7.96 -0.89 8.80
CA HIS A 130 9.16 -0.63 8.01
C HIS A 130 10.42 -1.20 8.70
N PRO A 131 10.90 -2.37 8.29
CA PRO A 131 12.16 -2.92 8.79
C PRO A 131 13.36 -2.22 8.14
N HIS A 132 14.34 -1.83 8.94
CA HIS A 132 15.54 -1.12 8.49
C HIS A 132 16.84 -1.72 9.06
N LEU A 133 18.00 -1.34 8.50
CA LEU A 133 19.30 -1.69 9.07
C LEU A 133 19.52 -0.95 10.39
N ALA A 134 20.18 -1.61 11.35
CA ALA A 134 20.32 -1.08 12.71
C ALA A 134 20.95 0.31 12.81
N GLN A 135 21.90 0.62 11.93
CA GLN A 135 22.61 1.90 11.89
C GLN A 135 22.10 2.86 10.81
N ASP A 136 21.07 2.46 10.05
CA ASP A 136 20.49 3.29 8.99
C ASP A 136 18.95 3.17 8.98
N PRO A 137 18.25 3.98 9.79
CA PRO A 137 16.78 4.02 9.82
C PRO A 137 16.11 4.44 8.50
N MET A 138 16.88 4.91 7.52
CA MET A 138 16.41 5.33 6.19
C MET A 138 16.78 4.32 5.09
N SER A 139 17.21 3.12 5.48
CA SER A 139 17.40 1.96 4.61
C SER A 139 16.19 1.03 4.63
N ASN A 140 16.02 0.25 3.56
CA ASN A 140 15.12 -0.89 3.56
C ASN A 140 15.91 -2.17 3.81
N ARG A 141 15.43 -3.03 4.72
CA ARG A 141 15.77 -4.46 4.72
C ARG A 141 14.49 -5.29 4.52
N PRO A 142 14.56 -6.55 4.09
CA PRO A 142 13.41 -7.44 4.19
C PRO A 142 13.06 -7.71 5.67
N HIS A 143 11.77 -7.88 5.97
CA HIS A 143 11.38 -8.47 7.25
C HIS A 143 11.90 -9.91 7.37
N THR A 144 12.11 -10.35 8.60
CA THR A 144 12.41 -11.74 8.92
C THR A 144 11.12 -12.54 9.09
N ARG A 145 11.22 -13.87 8.99
CA ARG A 145 10.09 -14.77 9.24
C ARG A 145 9.49 -14.56 10.64
N ALA A 146 10.33 -14.44 11.67
CA ALA A 146 9.89 -14.24 13.04
C ALA A 146 9.14 -12.91 13.23
N GLU A 147 9.60 -11.82 12.60
CA GLU A 147 8.90 -10.52 12.64
C GLU A 147 7.52 -10.60 11.98
N ARG A 148 7.43 -11.24 10.82
CA ARG A 148 6.14 -11.45 10.14
C ARG A 148 5.20 -12.27 11.01
N ASP A 149 5.66 -13.44 11.47
CA ASP A 149 4.84 -14.38 12.24
C ASP A 149 4.36 -13.73 13.55
N ALA A 150 5.17 -12.87 14.18
CA ALA A 150 4.77 -12.09 15.36
C ALA A 150 3.64 -11.08 15.08
N THR A 151 3.42 -10.71 13.82
CA THR A 151 2.37 -9.76 13.40
C THR A 151 1.18 -10.41 12.71
N TRP A 152 1.19 -11.74 12.53
CA TRP A 152 0.08 -12.46 11.88
C TRP A 152 -1.30 -12.21 12.47
N PRO A 153 -1.48 -12.14 13.80
CA PRO A 153 -2.80 -11.82 14.37
C PRO A 153 -3.37 -10.50 13.88
N LEU A 154 -2.52 -9.53 13.50
CA LEU A 154 -2.98 -8.28 12.89
C LEU A 154 -3.46 -8.51 11.45
N LEU A 155 -2.75 -9.30 10.65
CA LEU A 155 -3.21 -9.61 9.29
C LEU A 155 -4.53 -10.39 9.30
N GLU A 156 -4.68 -11.37 10.19
CA GLU A 156 -5.92 -12.13 10.36
C GLU A 156 -7.07 -11.20 10.80
N ALA A 157 -6.85 -10.35 11.81
CA ALA A 157 -7.85 -9.39 12.27
C ALA A 157 -8.25 -8.38 11.18
N LEU A 158 -7.31 -7.96 10.32
CA LEU A 158 -7.60 -7.10 9.18
C LEU A 158 -8.52 -7.80 8.17
N ILE A 159 -8.19 -9.03 7.78
CA ILE A 159 -8.99 -9.80 6.81
C ILE A 159 -10.38 -10.06 7.38
N GLU A 160 -10.46 -10.44 8.66
CA GLU A 160 -11.73 -10.66 9.35
C GLU A 160 -12.58 -9.37 9.42
N MET A 161 -11.94 -8.23 9.67
CA MET A 161 -12.63 -6.93 9.76
C MET A 161 -13.10 -6.43 8.39
N VAL A 162 -12.27 -6.54 7.36
CA VAL A 162 -12.56 -5.98 6.02
C VAL A 162 -13.45 -6.91 5.18
N GLN A 163 -13.38 -8.23 5.38
CA GLN A 163 -14.10 -9.23 4.58
C GLN A 163 -13.97 -8.97 3.06
N PRO A 164 -12.74 -8.85 2.53
CA PRO A 164 -12.55 -8.41 1.15
C PRO A 164 -13.10 -9.43 0.14
N ALA A 165 -13.76 -8.93 -0.90
CA ALA A 165 -14.30 -9.77 -1.98
C ALA A 165 -13.20 -10.47 -2.80
N ARG A 166 -11.97 -9.94 -2.76
CA ARG A 166 -10.78 -10.53 -3.38
C ARG A 166 -9.53 -10.11 -2.62
N ILE A 167 -8.60 -11.05 -2.46
CA ILE A 167 -7.27 -10.81 -1.92
C ILE A 167 -6.23 -11.04 -3.02
N VAL A 168 -5.36 -10.06 -3.26
CA VAL A 168 -4.27 -10.15 -4.24
C VAL A 168 -2.92 -10.03 -3.53
N ALA A 169 -2.11 -11.07 -3.63
CA ALA A 169 -0.76 -11.15 -3.11
C ALA A 169 0.25 -10.61 -4.13
N ILE A 170 0.94 -9.52 -3.79
CA ILE A 170 1.93 -8.88 -4.66
C ILE A 170 3.32 -9.42 -4.33
N GLY A 171 3.76 -10.40 -5.11
CA GLY A 171 5.07 -11.04 -4.98
C GLY A 171 5.06 -12.33 -4.17
N ARG A 172 6.19 -13.06 -4.26
CA ARG A 172 6.35 -14.39 -3.66
C ARG A 172 6.24 -14.38 -2.14
N ASP A 173 6.81 -13.38 -1.47
CA ASP A 173 6.79 -13.32 -0.01
C ASP A 173 5.37 -13.15 0.54
N ALA A 174 4.58 -12.28 -0.10
CA ALA A 174 3.17 -12.09 0.26
C ALA A 174 2.35 -13.34 -0.04
N SER A 175 2.51 -13.94 -1.22
CA SER A 175 1.79 -15.16 -1.61
C SER A 175 2.10 -16.32 -0.67
N GLN A 176 3.38 -16.56 -0.36
CA GLN A 176 3.78 -17.62 0.57
C GLN A 176 3.25 -17.39 1.98
N ALA A 177 3.24 -16.14 2.46
CA ALA A 177 2.70 -15.83 3.78
C ALA A 177 1.20 -16.08 3.88
N LEU A 178 0.42 -15.70 2.86
CA LEU A 178 -1.03 -15.98 2.82
C LEU A 178 -1.33 -17.47 2.71
N THR A 179 -0.58 -18.21 1.89
CA THR A 179 -0.68 -19.68 1.81
C THR A 179 -0.42 -20.34 3.17
N ASN A 180 0.57 -19.87 3.93
CA ASN A 180 0.87 -20.41 5.26
C ASN A 180 -0.25 -20.13 6.28
N LEU A 181 -1.02 -19.06 6.08
CA LEU A 181 -2.21 -18.72 6.88
C LEU A 181 -3.48 -19.43 6.39
N GLY A 182 -3.40 -20.23 5.31
CA GLY A 182 -4.59 -20.84 4.70
C GLY A 182 -5.53 -19.82 4.03
N VAL A 183 -5.04 -18.62 3.73
CA VAL A 183 -5.82 -17.55 3.10
C VAL A 183 -5.76 -17.69 1.58
N ALA A 184 -6.91 -17.93 0.96
CA ALA A 184 -7.04 -17.94 -0.49
C ALA A 184 -6.74 -16.55 -1.07
N SER A 185 -5.89 -16.49 -2.10
CA SER A 185 -5.51 -15.25 -2.76
C SER A 185 -5.04 -15.47 -4.19
N ASP A 186 -5.23 -14.46 -5.03
CA ASP A 186 -4.59 -14.38 -6.34
C ASP A 186 -3.15 -13.91 -6.17
N ALA A 187 -2.19 -14.49 -6.89
CA ALA A 187 -0.79 -14.07 -6.82
C ALA A 187 -0.35 -13.38 -8.09
N VAL A 188 0.33 -12.24 -7.97
CA VAL A 188 0.96 -11.51 -9.08
C VAL A 188 2.43 -11.26 -8.83
N ARG A 189 3.20 -11.03 -9.90
CA ARG A 189 4.62 -10.68 -9.81
C ARG A 189 4.78 -9.33 -9.11
N HIS A 190 5.74 -9.20 -8.19
CA HIS A 190 6.08 -7.90 -7.60
C HIS A 190 6.68 -6.95 -8.65
N PRO A 191 6.35 -5.65 -8.69
CA PRO A 191 6.81 -4.74 -9.76
C PRO A 191 8.32 -4.45 -9.76
N SER A 192 9.02 -4.69 -8.64
CA SER A 192 10.48 -4.50 -8.57
C SER A 192 11.29 -5.60 -9.28
N TYR A 193 12.57 -5.30 -9.52
CA TYR A 193 13.55 -6.21 -10.16
C TYR A 193 13.08 -6.70 -11.54
N GLY A 194 12.66 -5.77 -12.40
CA GLY A 194 12.19 -6.06 -13.76
C GLY A 194 10.74 -6.59 -13.84
N GLY A 195 10.08 -6.86 -12.71
CA GLY A 195 8.75 -7.47 -12.70
C GLY A 195 7.57 -6.54 -13.03
N GLN A 196 7.82 -5.30 -13.47
CA GLN A 196 6.76 -4.31 -13.70
C GLN A 196 5.78 -4.75 -14.80
N ALA A 197 6.27 -5.25 -15.93
CA ALA A 197 5.39 -5.65 -17.04
C ALA A 197 4.48 -6.83 -16.65
N GLU A 198 5.05 -7.85 -15.99
CA GLU A 198 4.31 -9.00 -15.47
C GLU A 198 3.29 -8.61 -14.40
N PHE A 199 3.65 -7.68 -13.50
CA PHE A 199 2.71 -7.14 -12.51
C PHE A 199 1.51 -6.50 -13.20
N VAL A 200 1.74 -5.57 -14.13
CA VAL A 200 0.67 -4.85 -14.83
C VAL A 200 -0.22 -5.82 -15.60
N ALA A 201 0.38 -6.73 -16.37
CA ALA A 201 -0.38 -7.73 -17.14
C ALA A 201 -1.22 -8.64 -16.23
N GLY A 202 -0.63 -9.12 -15.12
CA GLY A 202 -1.34 -9.95 -14.14
C GLY A 202 -2.52 -9.21 -13.52
N MET A 203 -2.33 -7.96 -13.11
CA MET A 203 -3.43 -7.16 -12.54
C MET A 203 -4.52 -6.83 -13.55
N HIS A 204 -4.17 -6.50 -14.79
CA HIS A 204 -5.15 -6.26 -15.85
C HIS A 204 -5.98 -7.50 -16.15
N ALA A 205 -5.36 -8.68 -16.18
CA ALA A 205 -6.07 -9.95 -16.34
C ALA A 205 -7.02 -10.23 -15.17
N LEU A 206 -6.56 -10.03 -13.92
CA LEU A 206 -7.37 -10.29 -12.72
C LEU A 206 -8.60 -9.37 -12.60
N TYR A 207 -8.45 -8.13 -13.05
CA TYR A 207 -9.50 -7.10 -12.95
C TYR A 207 -10.25 -6.85 -14.27
N GLU A 208 -9.94 -7.64 -15.31
CA GLU A 208 -10.53 -7.50 -16.65
C GLU A 208 -10.44 -6.05 -17.18
N VAL A 209 -9.32 -5.39 -16.89
CA VAL A 209 -9.07 -4.03 -17.37
C VAL A 209 -8.83 -4.12 -18.87
N ALA A 210 -9.80 -3.64 -19.65
CA ALA A 210 -9.60 -3.49 -21.08
C ALA A 210 -8.42 -2.55 -21.33
N ASP A 211 -7.47 -2.97 -22.17
CA ASP A 211 -6.50 -2.06 -22.74
C ASP A 211 -7.29 -1.04 -23.57
N ALA A 212 -7.55 0.13 -22.98
CA ALA A 212 -7.92 1.29 -23.77
C ALA A 212 -6.80 1.45 -24.79
N GLN A 213 -7.09 1.11 -26.05
CA GLN A 213 -6.19 1.23 -27.18
C GLN A 213 -5.47 2.58 -27.05
N LEU A 214 -4.14 2.55 -27.04
CA LEU A 214 -3.36 3.71 -27.40
C LEU A 214 -3.69 4.03 -28.87
N SER A 215 -4.79 4.74 -29.12
CA SER A 215 -5.07 5.31 -30.42
C SER A 215 -4.10 6.47 -30.63
N PHE A 216 -2.89 6.18 -31.12
CA PHE A 216 -2.05 7.16 -31.79
C PHE A 216 -2.55 7.40 -33.23
N ALA A 217 -3.85 7.67 -33.38
CA ALA A 217 -4.47 8.04 -34.64
C ALA A 217 -5.24 9.33 -34.40
N GLY A 218 -4.68 10.46 -34.85
CA GLY A 218 -5.40 11.73 -34.82
C GLY A 218 -4.59 13.02 -34.80
N LEU A 219 -3.25 12.98 -34.90
CA LEU A 219 -2.46 14.17 -35.19
C LEU A 219 -1.68 13.96 -36.48
N GLU A 220 -2.38 14.05 -37.61
CA GLU A 220 -1.71 14.45 -38.85
C GLU A 220 -1.14 15.87 -38.64
N PRO A 221 0.13 16.12 -38.97
CA PRO A 221 0.65 17.48 -38.98
C PRO A 221 -0.10 18.29 -40.06
N PRO A 222 -0.42 19.57 -39.82
CA PRO A 222 -1.05 20.41 -40.83
C PRO A 222 -0.16 20.47 -42.06
N SER A 223 -0.76 20.21 -43.23
CA SER A 223 -0.08 20.30 -44.51
C SER A 223 0.38 21.75 -44.73
N ALA A 224 1.67 21.91 -45.02
CA ALA A 224 2.23 23.17 -45.47
C ALA A 224 1.87 23.35 -46.95
N LEU A 225 0.81 24.10 -47.24
CA LEU A 225 0.55 24.68 -48.56
C LEU A 225 -0.16 26.05 -48.44
N ASN A 226 0.65 27.11 -48.40
CA ASN A 226 0.64 28.33 -49.24
C ASN A 226 1.26 29.51 -48.50
#